data_AF-A0A232ELS7-F1
#
_entry.id   AF-A0A232ELS7-F1
#
_cell.length_a   1.000
_cell.length_b   1.000
_cell.length_c   1.000
_cell.angle_alpha   90.00
_cell.angle_beta   90.00
_cell.angle_gamma   90.00
#
_symmetry.space_group_name_H-M   'P 1'
#
loop_
_entity.id
_entity.type
_entity.pdbx_description
1 polymer ?
#
loop_
_entity_poly.entity_id
_entity_poly.type
_entity_poly.pdbx_seq_one_letter_code
_entity_poly.pdbx_strand_id
1 'polypeptide(L)'
;MAELEDTSSGDSTDICSEKFDSLKALYSDKVLVPVPEAPIFDNLSKFESVVLKGQVIKPSEESKRKNREETSSSRRFLPHQVPIKTSNSERQQRYSEKNVLSRMPKALGPLGVLFQYMENRIRVKVYTRNANGIRGHVEAYVAAFDRHWNLALEDCLELWTRKVKRKAPALGDPRPAELAPDNVPRAIVKEKKGNFETLERHVPQLLLRGEQVALIAKID
;
A
#
# COMPACT_ATOMS: atom_id res chain seq x y z
N MET A 1 19.08 -61.02 12.98
CA MET A 1 20.32 -60.87 13.76
C MET A 1 21.21 -59.90 13.00
N ALA A 2 21.11 -58.63 13.35
CA ALA A 2 22.03 -57.55 12.97
C ALA A 2 21.81 -56.49 14.05
N GLU A 3 22.50 -56.70 15.17
CA GLU A 3 22.61 -55.75 16.26
C GLU A 3 23.40 -54.55 15.70
N LEU A 4 22.75 -53.39 15.57
CA LEU A 4 23.47 -52.14 15.34
C LEU A 4 23.74 -51.55 16.71
N GLU A 5 24.96 -51.81 17.15
CA GLU A 5 25.59 -51.34 18.35
C GLU A 5 25.44 -49.81 18.49
N ASP A 6 24.84 -49.37 19.60
CA ASP A 6 24.98 -48.02 20.15
C ASP A 6 26.44 -47.80 20.55
N THR A 7 27.32 -47.61 19.57
CA THR A 7 28.73 -47.30 19.79
C THR A 7 28.92 -45.79 19.85
N SER A 8 29.17 -45.31 21.07
CA SER A 8 29.74 -44.00 21.40
C SER A 8 28.90 -42.77 20.98
N SER A 9 27.83 -42.52 21.74
CA SER A 9 27.05 -41.27 21.73
C SER A 9 27.87 -39.99 22.01
N GLY A 10 29.17 -40.09 22.32
CA GLY A 10 30.01 -38.94 22.68
C GLY A 10 30.67 -38.26 21.48
N ASP A 11 31.12 -39.03 20.48
CA ASP A 11 32.10 -38.52 19.50
C ASP A 11 31.48 -37.78 18.30
N SER A 12 30.22 -38.05 17.93
CA SER A 12 29.61 -37.42 16.75
C SER A 12 29.10 -36.00 16.99
N THR A 13 28.96 -35.60 18.26
CA THR A 13 28.53 -34.24 18.67
C THR A 13 29.69 -33.36 19.12
N ASP A 14 30.90 -33.93 19.23
CA ASP A 14 32.09 -33.18 19.58
C ASP A 14 32.63 -32.41 18.37
N ILE A 15 32.74 -31.09 18.52
CA ILE A 15 33.12 -30.15 17.45
C ILE A 15 34.56 -30.40 16.97
N CYS A 16 35.42 -30.98 17.82
CA CYS A 16 36.82 -31.27 17.49
C CYS A 16 37.06 -32.69 16.94
N SER A 17 36.01 -33.52 16.82
CA SER A 17 36.10 -34.89 16.32
C SER A 17 36.10 -34.95 14.78
N GLU A 18 36.88 -35.87 14.20
CA GLU A 18 36.88 -36.12 12.75
C GLU A 18 35.53 -36.66 12.23
N LYS A 19 34.67 -37.18 13.13
CA LYS A 19 33.35 -37.75 12.79
C LYS A 19 32.18 -36.84 13.17
N PHE A 20 32.42 -35.54 13.25
CA PHE A 20 31.39 -34.56 13.62
C PHE A 20 30.22 -34.51 12.62
N ASP A 21 29.00 -34.71 13.12
CA ASP A 21 27.75 -34.61 12.35
C ASP A 21 27.03 -33.30 12.72
N SER A 22 27.09 -32.33 11.80
CA SER A 22 26.55 -30.99 12.02
C SER A 22 25.03 -30.96 12.18
N LEU A 23 24.30 -31.87 11.53
CA LEU A 23 22.84 -31.95 11.63
C LEU A 23 22.43 -32.51 12.99
N LYS A 24 23.09 -33.58 13.46
CA LYS A 24 22.84 -34.12 14.80
C LYS A 24 23.22 -33.12 15.90
N ALA A 25 24.33 -32.40 15.73
CA ALA A 25 24.74 -31.37 16.68
C ALA A 25 23.69 -30.26 16.80
N LEU A 26 23.15 -29.76 15.68
CA LEU A 26 22.16 -28.68 15.68
C LEU A 26 20.88 -29.00 16.46
N TYR A 27 20.45 -30.26 16.45
CA TYR A 27 19.22 -30.72 17.12
C TYR A 27 19.47 -31.38 18.48
N SER A 28 20.70 -31.45 18.95
CA SER A 28 21.04 -32.06 20.24
C SER A 28 21.31 -31.02 21.31
N ASP A 29 20.76 -31.22 22.51
CA ASP A 29 20.98 -30.33 23.66
C ASP A 29 22.34 -30.53 24.36
N LYS A 30 23.16 -31.49 23.88
CA LYS A 30 24.41 -31.94 24.53
C LYS A 30 25.68 -31.41 23.86
N VAL A 31 25.58 -30.48 22.91
CA VAL A 31 26.76 -29.93 22.24
C VAL A 31 27.57 -29.08 23.21
N LEU A 32 28.83 -29.46 23.40
CA LEU A 32 29.80 -28.70 24.18
C LEU A 32 30.58 -27.78 23.24
N VAL A 33 30.53 -26.48 23.48
CA VAL A 33 31.38 -25.50 22.79
C VAL A 33 32.81 -25.66 23.33
N PRO A 34 33.86 -25.77 22.48
CA PRO A 34 35.24 -26.03 22.92
C PRO A 34 35.77 -25.03 23.96
N VAL A 35 35.27 -23.80 23.94
CA VAL A 35 35.56 -22.78 24.94
C VAL A 35 34.24 -22.33 25.57
N PRO A 36 33.89 -22.82 26.77
CA PRO A 36 32.59 -22.51 27.40
C PRO A 36 32.47 -21.04 27.81
N GLU A 37 33.60 -20.36 28.04
CA GLU A 37 33.64 -18.94 28.39
C GLU A 37 33.62 -18.00 27.17
N ALA A 38 33.58 -18.54 25.95
CA ALA A 38 33.59 -17.72 24.75
C ALA A 38 32.30 -16.88 24.66
N PRO A 39 32.41 -15.58 24.34
CA PRO A 39 31.24 -14.73 24.18
C PRO A 39 30.43 -15.20 22.96
N ILE A 40 29.15 -15.49 23.18
CA ILE A 40 28.21 -15.86 22.12
C ILE A 40 27.69 -14.56 21.49
N PHE A 41 27.82 -14.43 20.17
CA PHE A 41 27.31 -13.29 19.42
C PHE A 41 26.11 -13.69 18.57
N ASP A 42 25.02 -12.92 18.65
CA ASP A 42 23.76 -13.25 17.96
C ASP A 42 23.84 -13.22 16.43
N ASN A 43 24.81 -12.49 15.85
CA ASN A 43 24.97 -12.37 14.41
C ASN A 43 26.44 -12.19 14.01
N LEU A 44 26.73 -12.50 12.75
CA LEU A 44 28.08 -12.39 12.17
C LEU A 44 28.61 -10.95 12.23
N SER A 45 27.75 -9.95 12.03
CA SER A 45 28.15 -8.55 12.05
C SER A 45 28.66 -8.09 13.43
N LYS A 46 28.06 -8.59 14.53
CA LYS A 46 28.53 -8.35 15.91
C LYS A 46 29.87 -9.05 16.17
N PHE A 47 30.03 -10.28 15.67
CA PHE A 47 31.30 -10.99 15.77
C PHE A 47 32.42 -10.23 15.06
N GLU A 48 32.21 -9.82 13.81
CA GLU A 48 33.21 -9.08 13.03
C GLU A 48 33.57 -7.74 13.69
N SER A 49 32.60 -7.02 14.24
CA SER A 49 32.88 -5.73 14.88
C SER A 49 33.67 -5.87 16.18
N VAL A 50 33.38 -6.89 17.01
CA VAL A 50 34.08 -7.10 18.29
C VAL A 50 35.44 -7.75 18.07
N VAL A 51 35.49 -8.87 17.33
CA VAL A 51 36.67 -9.72 17.24
C VAL A 51 37.67 -9.20 16.20
N LEU A 52 37.19 -8.79 15.02
CA LEU A 52 38.10 -8.32 13.95
C LEU A 52 38.42 -6.83 14.06
N LYS A 53 37.43 -6.01 14.47
CA LYS A 53 37.57 -4.55 14.51
C LYS A 53 37.84 -4.00 15.92
N GLY A 54 37.90 -4.87 16.93
CA GLY A 54 38.24 -4.49 18.31
C GLY A 54 37.25 -3.53 18.97
N GLN A 55 36.00 -3.45 18.48
CA GLN A 55 35.00 -2.56 19.06
C GLN A 55 34.42 -3.16 20.35
N VAL A 56 34.48 -2.40 21.44
CA VAL A 56 33.88 -2.79 22.72
C VAL A 56 32.36 -2.63 22.63
N ILE A 57 31.66 -3.73 22.34
CA ILE A 57 30.21 -3.78 22.54
C ILE A 57 29.97 -3.90 24.04
N LYS A 58 29.47 -2.82 24.65
CA LYS A 58 28.99 -2.87 26.04
C LYS A 58 27.85 -3.89 26.11
N PRO A 59 27.92 -4.93 26.97
CA PRO A 59 26.80 -5.84 27.14
C PRO A 59 25.59 -5.05 27.60
N SER A 60 24.46 -5.18 26.90
CA SER A 60 23.16 -4.77 27.43
C SER A 60 22.93 -5.55 28.72
N GLU A 61 22.55 -4.88 29.82
CA GLU A 61 22.09 -5.53 31.04
C GLU A 61 20.78 -6.31 30.77
N GLU A 62 20.88 -7.47 30.14
CA GLU A 62 19.76 -8.37 29.86
C GLU A 62 19.73 -9.59 30.81
N SER A 63 20.82 -9.86 31.54
CA SER A 63 20.88 -10.96 32.51
C SER A 63 20.10 -10.72 33.83
N LYS A 64 19.51 -9.54 34.04
CA LYS A 64 18.58 -9.27 35.17
C LYS A 64 17.10 -9.43 34.83
N ARG A 65 16.74 -9.99 33.66
CA ARG A 65 15.35 -10.01 33.17
C ARG A 65 14.69 -11.41 33.13
N LYS A 66 14.99 -12.30 34.08
CA LYS A 66 14.26 -13.58 34.19
C LYS A 66 13.05 -13.59 35.13
N ASN A 67 12.73 -12.49 35.83
CA ASN A 67 11.48 -12.34 36.60
C ASN A 67 10.82 -10.99 36.34
N ARG A 68 10.35 -10.76 35.11
CA ARG A 68 9.37 -9.71 34.87
C ARG A 68 8.27 -10.28 33.99
N GLU A 69 7.14 -10.54 34.63
CA GLU A 69 5.83 -10.67 33.99
C GLU A 69 5.68 -9.63 32.89
N GLU A 70 4.88 -9.98 31.88
CA GLU A 70 4.54 -9.22 30.68
C GLU A 70 4.02 -7.80 30.97
N THR A 71 4.89 -6.92 31.45
CA THR A 71 4.68 -5.50 31.31
C THR A 71 5.13 -5.18 29.91
N SER A 72 4.16 -4.96 29.03
CA SER A 72 4.31 -4.15 27.82
C SER A 72 5.45 -3.16 27.99
N SER A 73 6.28 -2.95 26.97
CA SER A 73 7.35 -1.95 26.93
C SER A 73 6.79 -0.55 27.25
N SER A 74 6.52 -0.30 28.52
CA SER A 74 6.05 0.95 29.06
C SER A 74 7.29 1.80 29.06
N ARG A 75 7.36 2.65 28.05
CA ARG A 75 8.37 3.70 27.94
C ARG A 75 8.47 4.35 29.32
N ARG A 76 9.65 4.27 29.96
CA ARG A 76 9.94 4.80 31.30
C ARG A 76 10.04 6.33 31.28
N PHE A 77 9.04 6.98 30.70
CA PHE A 77 8.92 8.42 30.82
C PHE A 77 8.33 8.71 32.18
N LEU A 78 9.03 9.54 32.96
CA LEU A 78 8.44 10.13 34.16
C LEU A 78 7.14 10.86 33.78
N PRO A 79 6.19 11.06 34.71
CA PRO A 79 4.92 11.72 34.40
C PRO A 79 5.04 13.09 33.70
N HIS A 80 6.17 13.78 33.85
CA HIS A 80 6.47 15.05 33.18
C HIS A 80 7.20 14.90 31.82
N GLN A 81 7.68 13.70 31.47
CA GLN A 81 8.37 13.37 30.22
C GLN A 81 7.44 12.74 29.18
N VAL A 82 6.21 12.41 29.56
CA VAL A 82 5.20 11.96 28.60
C VAL A 82 4.89 13.10 27.62
N PRO A 83 4.55 12.80 26.36
CA PRO A 83 4.06 13.81 25.44
C PRO A 83 2.91 14.56 26.10
N ILE A 84 3.10 15.86 26.33
CA ILE A 84 2.04 16.73 26.84
C ILE A 84 0.94 16.68 25.80
N LYS A 85 -0.21 16.11 26.15
CA LYS A 85 -1.42 16.20 25.34
C LYS A 85 -1.78 17.66 25.29
N THR A 86 -1.27 18.38 24.29
CA THR A 86 -1.69 19.74 24.06
C THR A 86 -3.17 19.64 23.72
N SER A 87 -4.04 20.05 24.65
CA SER A 87 -5.47 20.29 24.41
C SER A 87 -5.60 21.54 23.57
N ASN A 88 -4.89 21.57 22.44
CA ASN A 88 -4.90 22.66 21.50
C ASN A 88 -6.20 22.50 20.67
N SER A 89 -7.32 22.48 21.40
CA SER A 89 -8.68 22.41 20.89
C SER A 89 -8.88 23.51 19.87
N GLU A 90 -8.32 24.70 20.09
CA GLU A 90 -8.30 25.79 19.12
C GLU A 90 -7.55 25.45 17.83
N ARG A 91 -6.43 24.71 17.92
CA ARG A 91 -5.68 24.28 16.74
C ARG A 91 -6.45 23.19 15.99
N GLN A 92 -7.05 22.24 16.71
CA GLN A 92 -7.92 21.21 16.13
C GLN A 92 -9.18 21.81 15.49
N GLN A 93 -9.83 22.78 16.15
CA GLN A 93 -10.98 23.53 15.63
C GLN A 93 -10.60 24.31 14.37
N ARG A 94 -9.46 25.02 14.37
CA ARG A 94 -8.95 25.73 13.19
C ARG A 94 -8.73 24.83 11.97
N TYR A 95 -8.37 23.56 12.15
CA TYR A 95 -8.25 22.60 11.04
C TYR A 95 -9.60 21.98 10.66
N SER A 96 -10.48 21.73 11.63
CA SER A 96 -11.84 21.22 11.40
C SER A 96 -12.67 22.16 10.51
N GLU A 97 -12.51 23.47 10.69
CA GLU A 97 -13.23 24.49 9.91
C GLU A 97 -12.69 24.67 8.48
N LYS A 98 -11.51 24.12 8.15
CA LYS A 98 -10.79 24.37 6.89
C LYS A 98 -10.71 23.12 6.00
N ASN A 99 -11.72 22.25 6.05
CA ASN A 99 -11.80 21.10 5.15
C ASN A 99 -12.45 21.48 3.80
N VAL A 100 -12.39 20.58 2.82
CA VAL A 100 -13.02 20.79 1.50
C VAL A 100 -14.54 20.91 1.66
N LEU A 101 -15.13 20.08 2.53
CA LEU A 101 -16.57 20.05 2.78
C LEU A 101 -17.14 21.38 3.29
N SER A 102 -16.41 22.09 4.16
CA SER A 102 -16.81 23.40 4.67
C SER A 102 -16.60 24.53 3.65
N ARG A 103 -15.75 24.29 2.65
CA ARG A 103 -15.45 25.25 1.58
C ARG A 103 -16.41 25.16 0.41
N MET A 104 -16.92 23.97 0.06
CA MET A 104 -17.88 23.77 -1.02
C MET A 104 -19.09 24.72 -0.97
N PRO A 105 -19.83 24.86 0.16
CA PRO A 105 -20.99 25.76 0.22
C PRO A 105 -20.63 27.24 0.19
N LYS A 106 -19.36 27.59 0.47
CA LYS A 106 -18.85 28.96 0.43
C LYS A 106 -18.25 29.32 -0.94
N ALA A 107 -18.33 28.42 -1.92
CA ALA A 107 -17.80 28.66 -3.25
C ALA A 107 -18.61 29.74 -3.97
N LEU A 108 -17.93 30.71 -4.56
CA LEU A 108 -18.54 31.82 -5.31
C LEU A 108 -18.18 31.72 -6.80
N GLY A 109 -18.99 32.34 -7.64
CA GLY A 109 -18.80 32.36 -9.09
C GLY A 109 -19.04 30.99 -9.75
N PRO A 110 -18.20 30.55 -10.71
CA PRO A 110 -18.44 29.31 -11.47
C PRO A 110 -18.37 28.05 -10.61
N LEU A 111 -17.57 28.04 -9.54
CA LEU A 111 -17.56 26.94 -8.56
C LEU A 111 -18.84 26.92 -7.71
N GLY A 112 -19.49 28.07 -7.50
CA GLY A 112 -20.80 28.14 -6.86
C GLY A 112 -21.91 27.53 -7.73
N VAL A 113 -21.83 27.69 -9.05
CA VAL A 113 -22.74 26.99 -9.99
C VAL A 113 -22.53 25.47 -9.91
N LEU A 114 -21.27 25.03 -9.81
CA LEU A 114 -20.97 23.61 -9.60
C LEU A 114 -21.52 23.08 -8.26
N PHE A 115 -21.49 23.90 -7.21
CA PHE A 115 -22.15 23.59 -5.94
C PHE A 115 -23.66 23.40 -6.10
N GLN A 116 -24.33 24.26 -6.86
CA GLN A 116 -25.75 24.10 -7.16
C GLN A 116 -26.04 22.79 -7.92
N TYR A 117 -25.16 22.36 -8.83
CA TYR A 117 -25.32 21.08 -9.53
C TYR A 117 -25.14 19.88 -8.59
N MET A 118 -24.19 19.98 -7.65
CA MET A 118 -23.98 18.96 -6.62
C MET A 118 -25.17 18.85 -5.66
N GLU A 119 -25.65 19.99 -5.13
CA GLU A 119 -26.74 20.06 -4.15
C GLU A 119 -28.08 19.58 -4.74
N ASN A 120 -28.40 20.02 -5.97
CA ASN A 120 -29.63 19.63 -6.65
C ASN A 120 -29.53 18.26 -7.36
N ARG A 121 -28.39 17.55 -7.23
CA ARG A 121 -28.11 16.29 -7.94
C ARG A 121 -28.43 16.38 -9.43
N ILE A 122 -27.91 17.42 -10.10
CA ILE A 122 -28.07 17.62 -11.54
C ILE A 122 -26.99 16.84 -12.29
N ARG A 123 -27.37 16.17 -13.39
CA ARG A 123 -26.40 15.51 -14.27
C ARG A 123 -25.57 16.53 -15.03
N VAL A 124 -24.26 16.33 -15.01
CA VAL A 124 -23.30 17.17 -15.72
C VAL A 124 -22.50 16.34 -16.72
N LYS A 125 -22.05 17.01 -17.78
CA LYS A 125 -21.16 16.49 -18.82
C LYS A 125 -19.78 17.11 -18.65
N VAL A 126 -18.84 16.31 -18.16
CA VAL A 126 -17.45 16.72 -17.91
C VAL A 126 -16.58 16.28 -19.07
N TYR A 127 -16.07 17.23 -19.85
CA TYR A 127 -15.13 16.95 -20.94
C TYR A 127 -13.71 16.81 -20.39
N THR A 128 -13.04 15.72 -20.77
CA THR A 128 -11.67 15.42 -20.36
C THR A 128 -10.70 15.72 -21.49
N ARG A 129 -9.55 16.33 -21.17
CA ARG A 129 -8.49 16.62 -22.13
C ARG A 129 -7.56 15.42 -22.34
N ASN A 130 -6.98 15.34 -23.53
CA ASN A 130 -5.81 14.52 -23.81
C ASN A 130 -4.57 15.42 -23.88
N ALA A 131 -3.40 14.87 -24.22
CA ALA A 131 -2.21 15.66 -24.52
C ALA A 131 -2.51 16.77 -25.56
N ASN A 132 -3.22 16.39 -26.64
CA ASN A 132 -3.66 17.31 -27.68
C ASN A 132 -5.18 17.14 -27.87
N GLY A 133 -5.96 18.15 -27.46
CA GLY A 133 -7.42 18.18 -27.66
C GLY A 133 -8.23 17.45 -26.59
N ILE A 134 -9.49 17.15 -26.92
CA ILE A 134 -10.47 16.50 -26.02
C ILE A 134 -10.41 14.98 -26.21
N ARG A 135 -10.26 14.24 -25.10
CA ARG A 135 -10.24 12.76 -25.07
C ARG A 135 -11.65 12.19 -25.20
N GLY A 136 -12.59 12.80 -24.49
CA GLY A 136 -13.93 12.27 -24.28
C GLY A 136 -14.68 13.07 -23.23
N HIS A 137 -15.78 12.52 -22.76
CA HIS A 137 -16.58 13.12 -21.70
C HIS A 137 -17.14 12.08 -20.73
N VAL A 138 -17.48 12.54 -19.53
CA VAL A 138 -18.13 11.75 -18.50
C VAL A 138 -19.46 12.42 -18.17
N GLU A 139 -20.55 11.68 -18.29
CA GLU A 139 -21.86 12.12 -17.81
C GLU A 139 -22.07 11.53 -16.41
N ALA A 140 -22.25 12.37 -15.40
CA ALA A 140 -22.31 11.92 -14.01
C ALA A 140 -23.02 12.93 -13.10
N TYR A 141 -23.29 12.51 -11.86
CA TYR A 141 -23.63 13.41 -10.77
C TYR A 141 -22.36 13.82 -10.02
N VAL A 142 -22.27 15.10 -9.64
CA VAL A 142 -21.17 15.57 -8.79
C VAL A 142 -21.49 15.22 -7.34
N ALA A 143 -20.57 14.52 -6.68
CA ALA A 143 -20.66 14.19 -5.26
C ALA A 143 -19.82 15.14 -4.40
N ALA A 144 -18.65 15.54 -4.88
CA ALA A 144 -17.81 16.56 -4.26
C ALA A 144 -16.90 17.24 -5.29
N PHE A 145 -16.46 18.45 -4.99
CA PHE A 145 -15.50 19.18 -5.81
C PHE A 145 -14.52 19.99 -4.97
N ASP A 146 -13.42 20.42 -5.59
CA ASP A 146 -12.38 21.22 -4.96
C ASP A 146 -12.01 22.44 -5.84
N ARG A 147 -11.28 23.41 -5.26
CA ARG A 147 -10.75 24.61 -5.94
C ARG A 147 -9.89 24.26 -7.16
N HIS A 148 -9.24 23.11 -7.15
CA HIS A 148 -8.43 22.62 -8.27
C HIS A 148 -9.24 21.93 -9.37
N TRP A 149 -10.58 21.97 -9.30
CA TRP A 149 -11.50 21.24 -10.18
C TRP A 149 -11.34 19.72 -10.11
N ASN A 150 -10.80 19.20 -9.00
CA ASN A 150 -10.89 17.77 -8.72
C ASN A 150 -12.35 17.44 -8.42
N LEU A 151 -12.89 16.42 -9.09
CA LEU A 151 -14.30 16.05 -9.00
C LEU A 151 -14.41 14.60 -8.51
N ALA A 152 -15.19 14.40 -7.46
CA ALA A 152 -15.73 13.09 -7.12
C ALA A 152 -17.10 12.97 -7.78
N LEU A 153 -17.25 11.95 -8.63
CA LEU A 153 -18.44 11.72 -9.44
C LEU A 153 -19.10 10.39 -9.06
N GLU A 154 -20.43 10.37 -9.13
CA GLU A 154 -21.30 9.21 -8.90
C GLU A 154 -22.11 8.89 -10.16
N ASP A 155 -22.35 7.60 -10.40
CA ASP A 155 -23.09 7.08 -11.57
C ASP A 155 -22.55 7.62 -12.91
N CYS A 156 -21.29 7.27 -13.19
CA CYS A 156 -20.55 7.83 -14.31
C CYS A 156 -20.73 7.00 -15.58
N LEU A 157 -21.16 7.65 -16.66
CA LEU A 157 -21.07 7.13 -18.02
C LEU A 157 -19.90 7.80 -18.74
N GLU A 158 -18.78 7.08 -18.86
CA GLU A 158 -17.59 7.58 -19.54
C GLU A 158 -17.59 7.17 -21.01
N LEU A 159 -17.43 8.17 -21.88
CA LEU A 159 -17.34 8.04 -23.32
C LEU A 159 -15.99 8.56 -23.79
N TRP A 160 -15.17 7.70 -24.40
CA TRP A 160 -13.84 8.08 -24.89
C TRP A 160 -13.50 7.38 -26.19
N THR A 161 -12.61 8.02 -26.95
CA THR A 161 -12.10 7.44 -28.21
C THR A 161 -10.71 6.86 -28.00
N ARG A 162 -10.42 5.72 -28.64
CA ARG A 162 -9.06 5.16 -28.69
C ARG A 162 -8.74 4.64 -30.08
N LYS A 163 -7.45 4.64 -30.41
CA LYS A 163 -6.97 3.97 -31.63
C LYS A 163 -7.03 2.46 -31.45
N VAL A 164 -7.69 1.78 -32.37
CA VAL A 164 -7.76 0.32 -32.42
C VAL A 164 -6.36 -0.20 -32.73
N LYS A 165 -5.78 -0.96 -31.80
CA LYS A 165 -4.54 -1.71 -32.04
C LYS A 165 -4.90 -3.17 -32.28
N ARG A 166 -5.12 -3.55 -33.54
CA ARG A 166 -5.23 -4.97 -33.90
C ARG A 166 -3.82 -5.52 -33.98
N LYS A 167 -3.38 -6.18 -32.91
CA LYS A 167 -2.33 -7.19 -33.07
C LYS A 167 -3.05 -8.47 -33.47
N ALA A 168 -2.71 -9.04 -34.62
CA ALA A 168 -3.08 -10.43 -34.88
C ALA A 168 -2.40 -11.28 -33.80
N PRO A 169 -3.14 -12.09 -33.02
CA PRO A 169 -2.50 -13.02 -32.12
C PRO A 169 -1.62 -13.95 -32.96
N ALA A 170 -0.37 -14.18 -32.53
CA ALA A 170 0.53 -15.08 -33.23
C ALA A 170 0.04 -16.55 -33.22
N LEU A 171 -0.96 -16.86 -32.39
CA LEU A 171 -1.43 -18.20 -32.08
C LEU A 171 -2.93 -18.40 -32.41
N GLY A 172 -3.41 -17.84 -33.52
CA GLY A 172 -4.79 -18.05 -34.03
C GLY A 172 -5.86 -17.18 -33.36
N ASP A 173 -7.13 -17.43 -33.71
CA ASP A 173 -8.27 -16.66 -33.19
C ASP A 173 -8.30 -16.72 -31.66
N PRO A 174 -8.44 -15.57 -30.98
CA PRO A 174 -8.47 -15.55 -29.53
C PRO A 174 -9.70 -16.34 -29.09
N ARG A 175 -9.48 -17.40 -28.30
CA ARG A 175 -10.58 -18.00 -27.53
C ARG A 175 -11.28 -16.85 -26.79
N PRO A 176 -12.62 -16.77 -26.81
CA PRO A 176 -13.32 -15.75 -26.05
C PRO A 176 -12.84 -15.86 -24.61
N ALA A 177 -12.08 -14.85 -24.17
CA ALA A 177 -11.51 -14.83 -22.85
C ALA A 177 -12.67 -15.03 -21.87
N GLU A 178 -12.56 -16.05 -21.02
CA GLU A 178 -13.47 -16.26 -19.92
C GLU A 178 -13.70 -14.92 -19.23
N LEU A 179 -14.98 -14.58 -19.07
CA LEU A 179 -15.50 -13.29 -18.65
C LEU A 179 -14.55 -12.63 -17.65
N ALA A 180 -14.02 -11.46 -18.01
CA ALA A 180 -13.22 -10.66 -17.09
C ALA A 180 -13.94 -10.61 -15.73
N PRO A 181 -13.22 -10.70 -14.60
CA PRO A 181 -13.84 -10.77 -13.28
C PRO A 181 -14.88 -9.66 -13.13
N ASP A 182 -16.05 -9.99 -12.57
CA ASP A 182 -17.23 -9.10 -12.46
C ASP A 182 -16.92 -7.72 -11.85
N ASN A 183 -15.79 -7.60 -11.13
CA ASN A 183 -15.32 -6.38 -10.51
C ASN A 183 -14.74 -5.33 -11.45
N VAL A 184 -14.57 -5.61 -12.76
CA VAL A 184 -14.05 -4.62 -13.72
C VAL A 184 -15.17 -4.09 -14.61
N PRO A 185 -15.39 -2.76 -14.67
CA PRO A 185 -16.43 -2.20 -15.52
C PRO A 185 -16.17 -2.52 -16.99
N ARG A 186 -17.13 -3.24 -17.61
CA ARG A 186 -17.04 -3.69 -19.00
C ARG A 186 -17.18 -2.50 -19.94
N ALA A 187 -16.21 -2.32 -20.82
CA ALA A 187 -16.28 -1.33 -21.88
C ALA A 187 -17.05 -1.88 -23.09
N ILE A 188 -18.05 -1.13 -23.55
CA ILE A 188 -18.87 -1.42 -24.73
C ILE A 188 -18.38 -0.53 -25.87
N VAL A 189 -18.22 -1.10 -27.06
CA VAL A 189 -17.85 -0.32 -28.25
C VAL A 189 -19.13 0.26 -28.87
N LYS A 190 -19.26 1.59 -28.86
CA LYS A 190 -20.42 2.30 -29.42
C LYS A 190 -20.29 2.54 -30.91
N GLU A 191 -19.11 2.96 -31.35
CA GLU A 191 -18.88 3.37 -32.74
C GLU A 191 -17.46 3.03 -33.19
N LYS A 192 -17.30 2.68 -34.47
CA LYS A 192 -15.99 2.46 -35.10
C LYS A 192 -15.84 3.39 -36.31
N LYS A 193 -14.91 4.35 -36.22
CA LYS A 193 -14.53 5.25 -37.31
C LYS A 193 -13.11 4.96 -37.77
N GLY A 194 -12.99 4.14 -38.81
CA GLY A 194 -11.69 3.72 -39.35
C GLY A 194 -10.81 3.05 -38.29
N ASN A 195 -9.70 3.71 -37.93
CA ASN A 195 -8.75 3.21 -36.93
C ASN A 195 -9.08 3.64 -35.50
N PHE A 196 -10.19 4.35 -35.28
CA PHE A 196 -10.63 4.77 -33.95
C PHE A 196 -11.93 4.07 -33.58
N GLU A 197 -12.04 3.70 -32.31
CA GLU A 197 -13.29 3.22 -31.73
C GLU A 197 -13.67 4.08 -30.52
N THR A 198 -14.96 4.41 -30.45
CA THR A 198 -15.57 5.10 -29.31
C THR A 198 -16.08 4.03 -28.35
N LEU A 199 -15.60 4.07 -27.12
CA LEU A 199 -16.02 3.18 -26.06
C LEU A 199 -16.88 3.93 -25.05
N GLU A 200 -17.78 3.16 -24.45
CA GLU A 200 -18.60 3.55 -23.33
C GLU A 200 -18.34 2.59 -22.19
N ARG A 201 -18.23 3.12 -20.97
CA ARG A 201 -18.26 2.29 -19.76
C ARG A 201 -19.07 2.97 -18.68
N HIS A 202 -19.77 2.17 -17.91
CA HIS A 202 -20.40 2.60 -16.67
C HIS A 202 -19.43 2.40 -15.51
N VAL A 203 -19.27 3.44 -14.68
CA VAL A 203 -18.42 3.41 -13.48
C VAL A 203 -19.25 3.94 -12.31
N PRO A 204 -19.46 3.17 -11.23
CA PRO A 204 -20.27 3.62 -10.09
C PRO A 204 -19.75 4.90 -9.43
N GLN A 205 -18.42 4.98 -9.25
CA GLN A 205 -17.74 6.12 -8.64
C GLN A 205 -16.43 6.41 -9.36
N LEU A 206 -16.17 7.69 -9.65
CA LEU A 206 -14.96 8.12 -10.36
C LEU A 206 -14.39 9.39 -9.72
N LEU A 207 -13.10 9.37 -9.43
CA LEU A 207 -12.36 10.56 -9.03
C LEU A 207 -11.61 11.12 -10.24
N LEU A 208 -12.01 12.29 -10.73
CA LEU A 208 -11.32 13.02 -11.78
C LEU A 208 -10.41 14.09 -11.20
N ARG A 209 -9.17 14.12 -11.68
CA ARG A 209 -8.22 15.17 -11.36
C ARG A 209 -8.54 16.40 -12.22
N GLY A 210 -8.62 17.58 -11.61
CA GLY A 210 -9.09 18.78 -12.29
C GLY A 210 -8.16 19.32 -13.37
N GLU A 211 -6.89 18.94 -13.33
CA GLU A 211 -5.97 19.15 -14.44
C GLU A 211 -6.50 18.52 -15.74
N GLN A 212 -7.17 17.37 -15.68
CA GLN A 212 -7.71 16.69 -16.86
C GLN A 212 -9.06 17.26 -17.32
N VAL A 213 -9.72 18.09 -16.51
CA VAL A 213 -11.01 18.68 -16.84
C VAL A 213 -10.80 19.86 -17.79
N ALA A 214 -11.52 19.84 -18.92
CA ALA A 214 -11.48 20.90 -19.91
C ALA A 214 -12.72 21.82 -19.83
N LEU A 215 -13.90 21.22 -19.70
CA LEU A 215 -15.18 21.93 -19.69
C LEU A 215 -16.20 21.11 -18.89
N ILE A 216 -17.06 21.80 -18.14
CA ILE A 216 -18.24 21.20 -17.49
C ILE A 216 -19.48 21.87 -18.08
N ALA A 217 -20.38 21.07 -18.61
CA ALA A 217 -21.67 21.54 -19.13
C ALA A 217 -22.81 20.86 -18.36
N LYS A 218 -23.88 21.61 -18.11
CA LYS A 218 -25.15 21.03 -17.64
C LYS A 218 -25.76 20.20 -18.77
N ILE A 219 -26.31 19.03 -18.44
CA ILE A 219 -27.16 18.27 -19.36
C ILE A 219 -28.59 18.74 -19.08
N ASP A 220 -29.27 19.20 -20.13
CA ASP A 220 -30.69 19.60 -20.06
C ASP A 220 -31.62 18.37 -20.08
#